data_AF-A0A7Z9MI07-F1
#
_entry.id   AF-A0A7Z9MI07-F1
#
_cell.length_a   1.000
_cell.length_b   1.000
_cell.length_c   1.000
_cell.angle_alpha   90.00
_cell.angle_beta   90.00
_cell.angle_gamma   90.00
#
_symmetry.space_group_name_H-M   'P 1'
#
loop_
_entity.id
_entity.type
_entity.pdbx_description
1 polymer ?
#
loop_
_entity_poly.entity_id
_entity_poly.type
_entity_poly.pdbx_seq_one_letter_code
_entity_poly.pdbx_strand_id
1 'polypeptide(L)'
;MRGLSPSANCPECGISKSASAQSGTSVNLADESHSCLNCGYDMRGLPPSANCPECGISQSASAQSGTTIHPADMPPGKLMNLINSNIVVKGLEPVPDIRVRSKYWMRVAAMFVLALAFVQFLVAFGLIPIALYRVVLFGMSLFWPSIVIGLMPANVDNSMPPMYRIIRKWIPITQWGWAVGYVVWFVFYVPTEAGTFGGILKDFMPTFILHAIAGVGLIGLAFWLHDLALRIGLDFVARKCNLVTFSMATLGVIVFVSPWKRVAVDSSGGIPPALYWLYLVIVLLPWIWTLTTFARALLEFASDSTLSLKHEKNLVGRQDRINKKRDEYDNKRGW
;
A
#
# COMPACT_ATOMS: atom_id res chain seq x y z
N MET A 1 -6.73 -15.37 78.57
CA MET A 1 -7.38 -14.75 77.40
C MET A 1 -8.18 -15.86 76.70
N ARG A 2 -9.48 -15.64 76.47
CA ARG A 2 -10.44 -16.67 76.03
C ARG A 2 -10.19 -17.08 74.58
N GLY A 3 -10.20 -18.38 74.30
CA GLY A 3 -10.01 -18.97 72.98
C GLY A 3 -11.23 -18.79 72.08
N LEU A 4 -10.97 -18.64 70.77
CA LEU A 4 -11.98 -18.64 69.70
C LEU A 4 -11.95 -19.98 68.95
N SER A 5 -13.14 -20.46 68.61
CA SER A 5 -13.45 -21.80 68.07
C SER A 5 -12.98 -21.99 66.60
N PRO A 6 -12.59 -23.19 66.15
CA PRO A 6 -12.01 -23.43 64.82
C PRO A 6 -13.00 -23.47 63.65
N SER A 7 -14.24 -23.00 63.81
CA SER A 7 -15.33 -23.20 62.86
C SER A 7 -16.00 -21.89 62.42
N ALA A 8 -15.23 -20.86 62.10
CA ALA A 8 -15.76 -19.61 61.57
C ALA A 8 -15.73 -19.61 60.03
N ASN A 9 -16.90 -19.54 59.41
CA ASN A 9 -17.04 -19.21 57.99
C ASN A 9 -16.71 -17.73 57.76
N CYS A 10 -16.20 -17.39 56.56
CA CYS A 10 -15.92 -16.01 56.18
C CYS A 10 -17.23 -15.18 56.16
N PRO A 11 -17.34 -14.04 56.87
CA PRO A 11 -18.59 -13.27 56.96
C PRO A 11 -19.02 -12.59 55.65
N GLU A 12 -18.16 -12.50 54.63
CA GLU A 12 -18.52 -11.96 53.30
C GLU A 12 -18.95 -13.01 52.28
N CYS A 13 -18.57 -14.29 52.44
CA CYS A 13 -18.81 -15.29 51.40
C CYS A 13 -19.24 -16.68 51.90
N GLY A 14 -19.30 -16.93 53.21
CA GLY A 14 -19.92 -18.13 53.80
C GLY A 14 -19.21 -19.46 53.55
N ILE A 15 -18.05 -19.50 52.89
CA ILE A 15 -17.37 -20.75 52.51
C ILE A 15 -16.43 -21.24 53.64
N SER A 16 -16.60 -22.49 54.07
CA SER A 16 -15.72 -23.20 55.00
C SER A 16 -14.48 -23.76 54.28
N LYS A 17 -13.28 -23.46 54.77
CA LYS A 17 -12.01 -24.05 54.28
C LYS A 17 -11.87 -25.50 54.74
N SER A 18 -12.48 -26.44 54.02
CA SER A 18 -12.09 -27.86 54.12
C SER A 18 -12.67 -28.67 52.96
N ALA A 19 -11.97 -28.69 51.82
CA ALA A 19 -11.83 -29.85 50.93
C ALA A 19 -11.08 -29.44 49.65
N SER A 20 -9.76 -29.42 49.74
CA SER A 20 -8.87 -29.48 48.59
C SER A 20 -8.19 -30.84 48.60
N ALA A 21 -8.52 -31.74 47.67
CA ALA A 21 -7.63 -32.79 47.17
C ALA A 21 -8.28 -33.64 46.05
N GLN A 22 -7.51 -33.81 44.96
CA GLN A 22 -7.54 -34.88 43.95
C GLN A 22 -8.55 -34.79 42.78
N SER A 23 -8.08 -34.28 41.64
CA SER A 23 -7.76 -35.12 40.47
C SER A 23 -7.21 -34.24 39.36
N GLY A 24 -5.90 -34.29 39.14
CA GLY A 24 -5.21 -33.54 38.10
C GLY A 24 -5.29 -34.25 36.76
N THR A 25 -6.11 -33.72 35.85
CA THR A 25 -5.99 -33.98 34.42
C THR A 25 -6.08 -32.65 33.68
N SER A 26 -5.03 -32.37 32.91
CA SER A 26 -4.78 -31.24 32.01
C SER A 26 -5.99 -30.54 31.39
N VAL A 27 -6.04 -29.20 31.42
CA VAL A 27 -6.42 -28.41 30.23
C VAL A 27 -5.67 -27.08 30.23
N ASN A 28 -4.97 -26.83 29.12
CA ASN A 28 -4.38 -25.56 28.74
C ASN A 28 -5.44 -24.44 28.72
N LEU A 29 -5.20 -23.37 29.46
CA LEU A 29 -5.85 -22.07 29.23
C LEU A 29 -5.25 -21.46 27.96
N ALA A 30 -5.65 -22.01 26.82
CA ALA A 30 -5.68 -21.24 25.59
C ALA A 30 -6.98 -20.42 25.63
N ASP A 31 -6.81 -19.11 25.45
CA ASP A 31 -7.85 -18.12 25.16
C ASP A 31 -8.48 -18.44 23.78
N GLU A 32 -9.13 -19.61 23.69
CA GLU A 32 -9.91 -20.00 22.53
C GLU A 32 -11.27 -19.32 22.62
N SER A 33 -11.56 -18.50 21.62
CA SER A 33 -12.85 -17.88 21.38
C SER A 33 -13.97 -18.93 21.50
N HIS A 34 -14.64 -18.95 22.64
CA HIS A 34 -15.71 -19.92 22.91
C HIS A 34 -17.01 -19.38 22.30
N SER A 35 -17.32 -19.79 21.08
CA SER A 35 -18.58 -19.49 20.40
C SER A 35 -19.56 -20.65 20.53
N CYS A 36 -20.86 -20.36 20.53
CA CYS A 36 -21.91 -21.38 20.58
C CYS A 36 -21.83 -22.27 19.33
N LEU A 37 -21.67 -23.58 19.52
CA LEU A 37 -21.54 -24.56 18.43
C LEU A 37 -22.79 -24.65 17.53
N ASN A 38 -23.95 -24.19 18.00
CA ASN A 38 -25.19 -24.25 17.21
C ASN A 38 -25.44 -22.98 16.37
N CYS A 39 -25.17 -21.79 16.91
CA CYS A 39 -25.53 -20.52 16.26
C CYS A 39 -24.35 -19.56 16.04
N GLY A 40 -23.17 -19.87 16.56
CA GLY A 40 -21.97 -19.04 16.41
C GLY A 40 -21.90 -17.81 17.33
N TYR A 41 -22.87 -17.61 18.23
CA TYR A 41 -22.86 -16.50 19.18
C TYR A 41 -21.61 -16.54 20.08
N ASP A 42 -20.99 -15.38 20.31
CA ASP A 42 -19.80 -15.25 21.16
C ASP A 42 -20.18 -15.40 22.64
N MET A 43 -19.69 -16.43 23.31
CA MET A 43 -20.05 -16.75 24.69
C MET A 43 -19.04 -16.17 25.69
N ARG A 44 -18.13 -15.28 25.27
CA ARG A 44 -17.18 -14.61 26.18
C ARG A 44 -17.93 -13.83 27.27
N GLY A 45 -17.60 -14.11 28.53
CA GLY A 45 -18.21 -13.49 29.70
C GLY A 45 -19.43 -14.23 30.28
N LEU A 46 -19.92 -15.29 29.63
CA LEU A 46 -20.95 -16.17 30.17
C LEU A 46 -20.31 -17.38 30.88
N PRO A 47 -20.90 -17.90 31.98
CA PRO A 47 -20.39 -19.09 32.64
C PRO A 47 -20.37 -20.28 31.65
N PRO A 48 -19.38 -21.20 31.73
CA PRO A 48 -19.23 -22.31 30.77
C PRO A 48 -20.47 -23.23 30.64
N SER A 49 -21.32 -23.24 31.65
CA SER A 49 -22.57 -24.01 31.71
C SER A 49 -23.83 -23.20 31.34
N ALA A 50 -23.68 -21.93 30.95
CA ALA A 50 -24.82 -21.09 30.59
C ALA A 50 -25.40 -21.50 29.24
N ASN A 51 -26.72 -21.44 29.14
CA ASN A 51 -27.42 -21.60 27.87
C ASN A 51 -27.11 -20.41 26.97
N CYS A 52 -26.96 -20.67 25.66
CA CYS A 52 -26.80 -19.60 24.69
C CYS A 52 -28.02 -18.66 24.73
N PRO A 53 -27.86 -17.34 24.91
CA PRO A 53 -28.99 -16.42 25.00
C PRO A 53 -29.78 -16.33 23.69
N GLU A 54 -29.13 -16.54 22.55
CA GLU A 54 -29.78 -16.52 21.23
C GLU A 54 -30.59 -17.77 20.92
N CYS A 55 -30.05 -18.97 21.18
CA CYS A 55 -30.67 -20.23 20.76
C CYS A 55 -31.15 -21.15 21.90
N GLY A 56 -30.89 -20.79 23.15
CA GLY A 56 -31.35 -21.50 24.35
C GLY A 56 -30.65 -22.84 24.65
N ILE A 57 -29.70 -23.28 23.82
CA ILE A 57 -29.07 -24.60 23.96
C ILE A 57 -27.94 -24.58 25.01
N SER A 58 -27.88 -25.62 25.84
CA SER A 58 -26.82 -25.83 26.83
C SER A 58 -25.56 -26.42 26.20
N GLN A 59 -24.41 -25.81 26.49
CA GLN A 59 -23.09 -26.24 25.99
C GLN A 59 -22.71 -27.66 26.47
N SER A 60 -23.18 -28.04 27.65
CA SER A 60 -22.96 -29.36 28.25
C SER A 60 -23.69 -30.50 27.53
N ALA A 61 -24.78 -30.22 26.80
CA ALA A 61 -25.45 -31.22 25.96
C ALA A 61 -24.70 -31.49 24.65
N SER A 62 -23.98 -30.49 24.12
CA SER A 62 -23.19 -30.64 22.88
C SER A 62 -21.88 -31.40 23.07
N ALA A 63 -21.26 -31.37 24.25
CA ALA A 63 -19.97 -32.03 24.50
C ALA A 63 -20.08 -33.57 24.66
N GLN A 64 -21.25 -34.10 25.03
CA GLN A 64 -21.47 -35.55 25.13
C GLN A 64 -21.84 -36.22 23.79
N SER A 65 -22.12 -35.42 22.76
CA SER A 65 -22.26 -35.94 21.39
C SER A 65 -20.93 -35.77 20.64
N GLY A 66 -19.89 -36.46 21.14
CA GLY A 66 -18.58 -36.60 20.48
C GLY A 66 -18.65 -37.48 19.24
N THR A 67 -19.68 -37.30 18.41
CA THR A 67 -19.76 -37.91 17.10
C THR A 67 -18.90 -37.05 16.20
N THR A 68 -17.73 -37.56 15.79
CA THR A 68 -16.97 -37.01 14.66
C THR A 68 -17.90 -36.94 13.45
N ILE A 69 -18.51 -35.78 13.22
CA ILE A 69 -19.39 -35.56 12.08
C ILE A 69 -18.50 -35.57 10.83
N HIS A 70 -18.48 -36.70 10.14
CA HIS A 70 -17.89 -36.77 8.81
C HIS A 70 -18.66 -35.81 7.90
N PRO A 71 -18.00 -35.01 7.04
CA PRO A 71 -18.66 -34.03 6.18
C PRO A 71 -19.68 -34.63 5.20
N ALA A 72 -19.75 -35.96 5.08
CA ALA A 72 -20.75 -36.68 4.31
C ALA A 72 -22.14 -36.76 4.98
N ASP A 73 -22.22 -36.66 6.31
CA ASP A 73 -23.47 -36.84 7.07
C ASP A 73 -24.12 -35.50 7.46
N MET A 74 -23.50 -34.39 7.09
CA MET A 74 -24.08 -33.07 7.33
C MET A 74 -25.19 -32.80 6.31
N PRO A 75 -26.42 -32.46 6.74
CA PRO A 75 -27.46 -32.06 5.81
C PRO A 75 -26.96 -30.85 5.01
N PRO A 76 -27.06 -30.87 3.67
CA PRO A 76 -26.35 -29.95 2.77
C PRO A 76 -26.58 -28.46 3.06
N GLY A 77 -27.73 -28.08 3.63
CA GLY A 77 -27.99 -26.71 4.06
C GLY A 77 -27.16 -26.22 5.24
N LYS A 78 -26.69 -27.11 6.13
CA LYS A 78 -25.98 -26.74 7.37
C LYS A 78 -24.51 -26.44 7.12
N LEU A 79 -23.87 -27.19 6.22
CA LEU A 79 -22.52 -26.88 5.72
C LEU A 79 -22.53 -25.54 4.96
N MET A 80 -23.55 -25.30 4.14
CA MET A 80 -23.69 -24.05 3.40
C MET A 80 -23.93 -22.85 4.34
N ASN A 81 -24.69 -23.03 5.43
CA ASN A 81 -24.87 -22.02 6.47
C ASN A 81 -23.59 -21.75 7.29
N LEU A 82 -22.76 -22.76 7.57
CA LEU A 82 -21.45 -22.57 8.22
C LEU A 82 -20.44 -21.86 7.32
N ILE A 83 -20.48 -22.14 6.01
CA ILE A 83 -19.68 -21.44 5.01
C ILE A 83 -20.18 -19.99 4.86
N ASN A 84 -21.49 -19.77 4.74
CA ASN A 84 -22.06 -18.42 4.63
C ASN A 84 -21.83 -17.60 5.90
N SER A 85 -22.00 -18.16 7.10
CA SER A 85 -21.75 -17.42 8.35
C SER A 85 -20.28 -17.04 8.52
N ASN A 86 -19.32 -17.91 8.17
CA ASN A 86 -17.90 -17.53 8.19
C ASN A 86 -17.51 -16.51 7.10
N ILE A 87 -18.15 -16.58 5.92
CA ILE A 87 -17.93 -15.59 4.84
C ILE A 87 -18.58 -14.24 5.20
N VAL A 88 -19.74 -14.24 5.82
CA VAL A 88 -20.48 -13.02 6.24
C VAL A 88 -19.76 -12.34 7.42
N VAL A 89 -19.25 -13.11 8.39
CA VAL A 89 -18.54 -12.55 9.55
C VAL A 89 -17.15 -12.00 9.17
N LYS A 90 -16.43 -12.64 8.24
CA LYS A 90 -15.19 -12.05 7.68
C LYS A 90 -15.43 -10.94 6.64
N GLY A 91 -16.62 -10.88 6.04
CA GLY A 91 -17.01 -9.81 5.13
C GLY A 91 -17.37 -8.49 5.83
N LEU A 92 -17.53 -8.51 7.16
CA LEU A 92 -17.87 -7.35 7.98
C LEU A 92 -16.67 -6.73 8.70
N GLU A 93 -15.48 -7.34 8.64
CA GLU A 93 -14.27 -6.63 9.06
C GLU A 93 -14.11 -5.40 8.16
N PRO A 94 -14.06 -4.18 8.72
CA PRO A 94 -13.86 -2.99 7.93
C PRO A 94 -12.51 -3.13 7.24
N VAL A 95 -12.55 -3.44 5.93
CA VAL A 95 -11.34 -3.51 5.11
C VAL A 95 -10.61 -2.20 5.33
N PRO A 96 -9.37 -2.24 5.88
CA PRO A 96 -8.66 -1.03 6.27
C PRO A 96 -8.63 -0.12 5.05
N ASP A 97 -9.16 1.08 5.25
CA ASP A 97 -9.60 1.91 4.14
C ASP A 97 -8.39 2.25 3.25
N ILE A 98 -8.25 1.51 2.16
CA ILE A 98 -7.19 1.64 1.15
C ILE A 98 -7.12 3.09 0.67
N ARG A 99 -8.25 3.83 0.77
CA ARG A 99 -8.38 5.25 0.45
C ARG A 99 -7.52 6.11 1.35
N VAL A 100 -7.54 5.91 2.66
CA VAL A 100 -6.76 6.75 3.61
C VAL A 100 -5.27 6.58 3.33
N ARG A 101 -4.83 5.34 3.16
CA ARG A 101 -3.44 5.03 2.82
C ARG A 101 -3.04 5.63 1.47
N SER A 102 -3.84 5.42 0.42
CA SER A 102 -3.51 5.89 -0.92
C SER A 102 -3.48 7.42 -0.97
N LYS A 103 -4.44 8.11 -0.34
CA LYS A 103 -4.47 9.58 -0.22
C LYS A 103 -3.24 10.12 0.49
N TYR A 104 -2.84 9.49 1.59
CA TYR A 104 -1.62 9.86 2.31
C TYR A 104 -0.40 9.79 1.39
N TRP A 105 -0.19 8.65 0.72
CA TRP A 105 0.96 8.47 -0.17
C TRP A 105 0.93 9.39 -1.39
N MET A 106 -0.25 9.69 -1.95
CA MET A 106 -0.42 10.66 -3.04
C MET A 106 0.01 12.07 -2.62
N ARG A 107 -0.34 12.50 -1.40
CA ARG A 107 0.12 13.79 -0.84
C ARG A 107 1.62 13.81 -0.63
N VAL A 108 2.16 12.76 -0.01
CA VAL A 108 3.61 12.64 0.22
C VAL A 108 4.37 12.67 -1.10
N ALA A 109 3.89 11.94 -2.12
CA ALA A 109 4.47 11.95 -3.45
C ALA A 109 4.42 13.33 -4.11
N ALA A 110 3.29 14.03 -4.01
CA ALA A 110 3.16 15.38 -4.55
C ALA A 110 4.16 16.35 -3.90
N MET A 111 4.26 16.33 -2.57
CA MET A 111 5.22 17.17 -1.84
C MET A 111 6.66 16.83 -2.21
N PHE A 112 6.96 15.55 -2.38
CA PHE A 112 8.27 15.08 -2.83
C PHE A 112 8.62 15.58 -4.24
N VAL A 113 7.68 15.49 -5.20
CA VAL A 113 7.87 15.97 -6.57
C VAL A 113 8.01 17.49 -6.62
N LEU A 114 7.25 18.24 -5.79
CA LEU A 114 7.40 19.69 -5.68
C LEU A 114 8.75 20.09 -5.07
N ALA A 115 9.20 19.39 -4.03
CA ALA A 115 10.52 19.59 -3.46
C ALA A 115 11.61 19.34 -4.51
N LEU A 116 11.48 18.28 -5.32
CA LEU A 116 12.40 18.00 -6.41
C LEU A 116 12.41 19.12 -7.46
N ALA A 117 11.24 19.60 -7.87
CA ALA A 117 11.12 20.71 -8.82
C ALA A 117 11.73 22.02 -8.27
N PHE A 118 11.50 22.30 -6.99
CA PHE A 118 12.08 23.46 -6.31
C PHE A 118 13.60 23.37 -6.22
N VAL A 119 14.14 22.22 -5.82
CA VAL A 119 15.59 21.99 -5.78
C VAL A 119 16.21 22.14 -7.18
N GLN A 120 15.55 21.64 -8.23
CA GLN A 120 16.00 21.84 -9.62
C GLN A 120 15.98 23.30 -10.03
N PHE A 121 14.96 24.06 -9.63
CA PHE A 121 14.90 25.49 -9.84
C PHE A 121 16.06 26.21 -9.15
N LEU A 122 16.40 25.88 -7.89
CA LEU A 122 17.53 26.49 -7.19
C LEU A 122 18.86 26.26 -7.93
N VAL A 123 19.10 25.05 -8.45
CA VAL A 123 20.31 24.75 -9.23
C VAL A 123 20.30 25.47 -10.57
N ALA A 124 19.14 25.58 -11.22
CA ALA A 124 18.99 26.27 -12.50
C ALA A 124 19.58 27.68 -12.43
N PHE A 125 19.27 28.41 -11.35
CA PHE A 125 19.69 29.79 -11.11
C PHE A 125 21.00 29.90 -10.34
N GLY A 126 21.74 28.79 -10.17
CA GLY A 126 23.04 28.79 -9.48
C GLY A 126 22.96 29.14 -7.99
N LEU A 127 21.78 29.02 -7.36
CA LEU A 127 21.58 29.37 -5.95
C LEU A 127 22.16 28.33 -4.99
N ILE A 128 22.33 27.09 -5.45
CA ILE A 128 22.99 26.03 -4.69
C ILE A 128 24.08 25.34 -5.52
N PRO A 129 25.19 24.90 -4.88
CA PRO A 129 26.26 24.20 -5.59
C PRO A 129 25.78 22.82 -6.06
N ILE A 130 26.33 22.37 -7.20
CA ILE A 130 25.97 21.08 -7.82
C ILE A 130 26.25 19.90 -6.89
N ALA A 131 27.30 19.96 -6.07
CA ALA A 131 27.60 18.92 -5.09
C ALA A 131 26.44 18.75 -4.10
N LEU A 132 25.95 19.84 -3.52
CA LEU A 132 24.82 19.83 -2.60
C LEU A 132 23.55 19.29 -3.28
N TYR A 133 23.28 19.74 -4.51
CA TYR A 133 22.16 19.23 -5.30
C TYR A 133 22.19 17.69 -5.43
N ARG A 134 23.34 17.12 -5.78
CA ARG A 134 23.46 15.68 -5.96
C ARG A 134 23.33 14.90 -4.65
N VAL A 135 23.81 15.45 -3.53
CA VAL A 135 23.58 14.88 -2.19
C VAL A 135 22.08 14.88 -1.85
N VAL A 136 21.38 15.98 -2.14
CA VAL A 136 19.92 16.06 -1.95
C VAL A 136 19.20 15.03 -2.82
N LEU A 137 19.56 14.91 -4.11
CA LEU A 137 18.98 13.90 -5.00
C LEU A 137 19.23 12.47 -4.52
N PHE A 138 20.42 12.19 -3.99
CA PHE A 138 20.71 10.89 -3.39
C PHE A 138 19.80 10.61 -2.19
N GLY A 139 19.71 11.53 -1.22
CA GLY A 139 18.83 11.36 -0.07
C GLY A 139 17.36 11.17 -0.47
N MET A 140 16.89 11.97 -1.44
CA MET A 140 15.54 11.83 -2.01
C MET A 140 15.35 10.46 -2.68
N SER A 141 16.35 9.99 -3.44
CA SER A 141 16.26 8.71 -4.17
C SER A 141 16.14 7.48 -3.28
N LEU A 142 16.67 7.53 -2.05
CA LEU A 142 16.51 6.44 -1.06
C LEU A 142 15.06 6.31 -0.58
N PHE A 143 14.34 7.43 -0.49
CA PHE A 143 12.97 7.45 0.00
C PHE A 143 11.94 7.20 -1.11
N TRP A 144 12.28 7.52 -2.36
CA TRP A 144 11.38 7.45 -3.51
C TRP A 144 10.74 6.06 -3.74
N PRO A 145 11.47 4.92 -3.70
CA PRO A 145 10.86 3.60 -3.87
C PRO A 145 9.74 3.32 -2.87
N SER A 146 9.89 3.77 -1.62
CA SER A 146 8.88 3.61 -0.57
C SER A 146 7.61 4.40 -0.88
N ILE A 147 7.76 5.64 -1.38
CA ILE A 147 6.64 6.45 -1.87
C ILE A 147 5.90 5.71 -2.98
N VAL A 148 6.64 5.18 -3.96
CA VAL A 148 6.08 4.50 -5.13
C VAL A 148 5.31 3.24 -4.73
N ILE A 149 5.84 2.44 -3.81
CA ILE A 149 5.12 1.28 -3.24
C ILE A 149 3.82 1.74 -2.56
N GLY A 150 3.87 2.86 -1.84
CA GLY A 150 2.72 3.46 -1.18
C GLY A 150 1.64 3.96 -2.13
N LEU A 151 2.02 4.49 -3.29
CA LEU A 151 1.11 4.96 -4.34
C LEU A 151 0.34 3.83 -5.04
N MET A 152 0.84 2.59 -4.96
CA MET A 152 0.37 1.46 -5.74
C MET A 152 -0.25 0.37 -4.85
N PRO A 153 -1.50 0.54 -4.34
CA PRO A 153 -2.16 -0.46 -3.48
C PRO A 153 -2.41 -1.80 -4.21
N ALA A 154 -2.17 -2.91 -3.50
CA ALA A 154 -2.31 -4.27 -4.06
C ALA A 154 -3.73 -4.67 -4.43
N ASN A 155 -4.69 -4.09 -3.73
CA ASN A 155 -6.08 -4.48 -3.83
C ASN A 155 -6.72 -4.03 -5.17
N VAL A 156 -6.06 -3.13 -5.89
CA VAL A 156 -6.53 -2.63 -7.21
C VAL A 156 -6.23 -3.63 -8.34
N ASP A 157 -5.32 -4.59 -8.13
CA ASP A 157 -4.91 -5.56 -9.16
C ASP A 157 -6.07 -6.36 -9.75
N ASN A 158 -7.06 -6.70 -8.92
CA ASN A 158 -8.23 -7.48 -9.34
C ASN A 158 -9.15 -6.73 -10.30
N SER A 159 -9.02 -5.40 -10.36
CA SER A 159 -9.81 -4.51 -11.22
C SER A 159 -9.04 -4.03 -12.46
N MET A 160 -7.75 -4.36 -12.55
CA MET A 160 -6.87 -3.93 -13.62
C MET A 160 -6.61 -5.05 -14.65
N PRO A 161 -6.44 -4.70 -15.93
CA PRO A 161 -6.06 -5.66 -16.97
C PRO A 161 -4.73 -6.36 -16.64
N PRO A 162 -4.51 -7.60 -17.12
CA PRO A 162 -3.31 -8.38 -16.82
C PRO A 162 -1.99 -7.65 -17.08
N MET A 163 -1.92 -6.85 -18.13
CA MET A 163 -0.73 -6.07 -18.49
C MET A 163 -0.31 -5.09 -17.38
N TYR A 164 -1.28 -4.41 -16.74
CA TYR A 164 -0.98 -3.44 -15.68
C TYR A 164 -0.53 -4.11 -14.37
N ARG A 165 -0.96 -5.35 -14.12
CA ARG A 165 -0.47 -6.15 -12.99
C ARG A 165 1.01 -6.49 -13.15
N ILE A 166 1.45 -6.74 -14.39
CA ILE A 166 2.86 -6.96 -14.70
C ILE A 166 3.64 -5.67 -14.51
N ILE A 167 3.19 -4.57 -15.14
CA ILE A 167 3.82 -3.25 -15.04
C ILE A 167 3.99 -2.82 -13.56
N ARG A 168 2.95 -3.01 -12.74
CA ARG A 168 2.98 -2.66 -11.32
C ARG A 168 4.01 -3.42 -10.50
N LYS A 169 4.32 -4.67 -10.83
CA LYS A 169 5.38 -5.43 -10.13
C LYS A 169 6.77 -4.87 -10.45
N TRP A 170 6.97 -4.41 -11.67
CA TRP A 170 8.27 -3.91 -12.14
C TRP A 170 8.55 -2.47 -11.72
N ILE A 171 7.53 -1.61 -11.64
CA ILE A 171 7.69 -0.19 -11.29
C ILE A 171 8.51 -0.02 -9.99
N PRO A 172 8.15 -0.57 -8.81
CA PRO A 172 8.93 -0.37 -7.59
C PRO A 172 10.38 -0.85 -7.71
N ILE A 173 10.60 -1.99 -8.38
CA ILE A 173 11.93 -2.57 -8.59
C ILE A 173 12.80 -1.62 -9.41
N THR A 174 12.27 -1.09 -10.51
CA THR A 174 13.01 -0.14 -11.36
C THR A 174 13.31 1.17 -10.63
N GLN A 175 12.47 1.62 -9.68
CA GLN A 175 12.72 2.86 -8.95
C GLN A 175 13.92 2.79 -8.01
N TRP A 176 14.33 1.59 -7.57
CA TRP A 176 15.61 1.40 -6.87
C TRP A 176 16.83 1.74 -7.74
N GLY A 177 16.68 1.77 -9.07
CA GLY A 177 17.74 2.18 -9.99
C GLY A 177 18.27 3.60 -9.72
N TRP A 178 17.43 4.53 -9.23
CA TRP A 178 17.91 5.85 -8.79
C TRP A 178 18.86 5.73 -7.61
N ALA A 179 18.41 5.08 -6.52
CA ALA A 179 19.18 4.91 -5.31
C ALA A 179 20.50 4.18 -5.57
N VAL A 180 20.45 3.02 -6.24
CA VAL A 180 21.63 2.24 -6.59
C VAL A 180 22.53 3.03 -7.52
N GLY A 181 21.98 3.76 -8.50
CA GLY A 181 22.76 4.61 -9.40
C GLY A 181 23.54 5.69 -8.66
N TYR A 182 22.94 6.34 -7.68
CA TYR A 182 23.63 7.30 -6.83
C TYR A 182 24.66 6.63 -5.91
N VAL A 183 24.33 5.51 -5.26
CA VAL A 183 25.32 4.76 -4.45
C VAL A 183 26.53 4.42 -5.29
N VAL A 184 26.31 3.89 -6.50
CA VAL A 184 27.40 3.53 -7.41
C VAL A 184 28.24 4.76 -7.77
N TRP A 185 27.60 5.90 -8.02
CA TRP A 185 28.29 7.14 -8.32
C TRP A 185 29.09 7.68 -7.11
N PHE A 186 28.50 7.77 -5.92
CA PHE A 186 29.15 8.28 -4.71
C PHE A 186 30.29 7.37 -4.22
N VAL A 187 30.09 6.06 -4.23
CA VAL A 187 31.03 5.10 -3.64
C VAL A 187 32.15 4.74 -4.62
N PHE A 188 31.82 4.55 -5.91
CA PHE A 188 32.80 4.03 -6.87
C PHE A 188 33.32 5.08 -7.84
N TYR A 189 32.54 6.10 -8.21
CA TYR A 189 32.97 7.08 -9.21
C TYR A 189 33.64 8.29 -8.57
N VAL A 190 33.03 8.92 -7.56
CA VAL A 190 33.57 10.13 -6.91
C VAL A 190 35.01 9.97 -6.39
N PRO A 191 35.42 8.82 -5.81
CA PRO A 191 36.80 8.66 -5.32
C PRO A 191 37.87 8.46 -6.40
N THR A 192 37.49 8.35 -7.68
CA THR A 192 38.46 8.15 -8.77
C THR A 192 39.12 9.46 -9.19
N GLU A 193 40.29 9.40 -9.83
CA GLU A 193 41.00 10.60 -10.34
C GLU A 193 40.18 11.40 -11.37
N ALA A 194 39.28 10.72 -12.10
CA ALA A 194 38.33 11.33 -13.03
C ALA A 194 36.97 11.70 -12.39
N GLY A 195 36.81 11.37 -11.10
CA GLY A 195 35.60 11.52 -10.31
C GLY A 195 35.60 12.83 -9.56
N THR A 196 34.56 13.63 -9.78
CA THR A 196 34.26 14.74 -8.87
C THR A 196 32.75 14.77 -8.62
N PHE A 197 32.33 15.46 -7.55
CA PHE A 197 30.92 15.79 -7.36
C PHE A 197 30.34 16.61 -8.53
N GLY A 198 31.19 17.22 -9.38
CA GLY A 198 30.81 17.92 -10.61
C GLY A 198 30.85 17.08 -11.88
N GLY A 199 31.47 15.89 -11.88
CA GLY A 199 31.73 15.06 -13.07
C GLY A 199 30.47 14.62 -13.81
N ILE A 200 30.59 14.26 -15.10
CA ILE A 200 29.44 13.90 -15.94
C ILE A 200 29.04 12.44 -15.69
N LEU A 201 27.74 12.24 -15.45
CA LEU A 201 27.19 10.89 -15.22
C LEU A 201 27.37 9.95 -16.43
N LYS A 202 27.40 10.50 -17.66
CA LYS A 202 27.50 9.73 -18.91
C LYS A 202 28.83 9.00 -19.05
N ASP A 203 29.88 9.52 -18.40
CA ASP A 203 31.22 8.95 -18.49
C ASP A 203 31.29 7.63 -17.69
N PHE A 204 30.28 7.37 -16.85
CA PHE A 204 30.11 6.13 -16.12
C PHE A 204 28.83 5.39 -16.54
N MET A 205 28.97 4.55 -17.58
CA MET A 205 27.88 3.79 -18.20
C MET A 205 26.95 3.05 -17.23
N PRO A 206 27.44 2.34 -16.18
CA PRO A 206 26.54 1.63 -15.27
C PRO A 206 25.57 2.56 -14.54
N THR A 207 26.03 3.73 -14.10
CA THR A 207 25.15 4.72 -13.46
C THR A 207 24.12 5.24 -14.45
N PHE A 208 24.52 5.54 -15.69
CA PHE A 208 23.59 5.96 -16.74
C PHE A 208 22.49 4.92 -17.00
N ILE A 209 22.86 3.64 -17.15
CA ILE A 209 21.91 2.55 -17.37
C ILE A 209 20.92 2.42 -16.20
N LEU A 210 21.40 2.48 -14.96
CA LEU A 210 20.54 2.40 -13.76
C LEU A 210 19.52 3.55 -13.71
N HIS A 211 19.95 4.77 -14.01
CA HIS A 211 19.05 5.93 -14.07
C HIS A 211 18.05 5.82 -15.24
N ALA A 212 18.48 5.29 -16.39
CA ALA A 212 17.60 5.05 -17.53
C ALA A 212 16.50 4.04 -17.20
N ILE A 213 16.86 2.90 -16.58
CA ILE A 213 15.90 1.89 -16.09
C ILE A 213 14.88 2.54 -15.14
N ALA A 214 15.36 3.37 -14.22
CA ALA A 214 14.50 4.04 -13.26
C ALA A 214 13.57 5.08 -13.92
N GLY A 215 14.05 5.76 -14.97
CA GLY A 215 13.27 6.65 -15.82
C GLY A 215 12.14 5.92 -16.57
N VAL A 216 12.44 4.75 -17.17
CA VAL A 216 11.41 3.89 -17.80
C VAL A 216 10.34 3.49 -16.78
N GLY A 217 10.75 3.13 -15.57
CA GLY A 217 9.83 2.83 -14.48
C GLY A 217 8.94 4.01 -14.08
N LEU A 218 9.46 5.24 -14.11
CA LEU A 218 8.70 6.46 -13.80
C LEU A 218 7.65 6.76 -14.86
N ILE A 219 7.98 6.54 -16.15
CA ILE A 219 7.02 6.59 -17.25
C ILE A 219 5.92 5.55 -17.04
N GLY A 220 6.30 4.32 -16.67
CA GLY A 220 5.36 3.26 -16.31
C GLY A 220 4.43 3.65 -15.15
N LEU A 221 4.95 4.31 -14.12
CA LEU A 221 4.16 4.83 -13.00
C LEU A 221 3.15 5.87 -13.44
N ALA A 222 3.57 6.87 -14.24
CA ALA A 222 2.67 7.90 -14.75
C ALA A 222 1.56 7.31 -15.63
N PHE A 223 1.90 6.32 -16.47
CA PHE A 223 0.95 5.59 -17.31
C PHE A 223 -0.02 4.74 -16.48
N TRP A 224 0.47 4.07 -15.44
CA TRP A 224 -0.37 3.31 -14.50
C TRP A 224 -1.34 4.24 -13.75
N LEU A 225 -0.88 5.41 -13.32
CA LEU A 225 -1.73 6.43 -12.70
C LEU A 225 -2.77 6.99 -13.67
N HIS A 226 -2.42 7.17 -14.95
CA HIS A 226 -3.39 7.56 -15.98
C HIS A 226 -4.56 6.56 -16.09
N ASP A 227 -4.28 5.26 -16.21
CA ASP A 227 -5.33 4.24 -16.29
C ASP A 227 -6.14 4.15 -14.99
N LEU A 228 -5.48 4.29 -13.83
CA LEU A 228 -6.17 4.37 -12.55
C LEU A 228 -7.15 5.54 -12.52
N ALA A 229 -6.72 6.74 -12.96
CA ALA A 229 -7.57 7.94 -13.03
C ALA A 229 -8.82 7.70 -13.88
N LEU A 230 -8.67 7.11 -15.07
CA LEU A 230 -9.81 6.80 -15.95
C LEU A 230 -10.82 5.85 -15.28
N ARG A 231 -10.33 4.83 -14.56
CA ARG A 231 -11.21 3.85 -13.88
C ARG A 231 -12.03 4.49 -12.76
N ILE A 232 -11.44 5.43 -12.03
CA ILE A 232 -12.13 6.15 -10.97
C ILE A 232 -12.96 7.34 -11.48
N GLY A 233 -12.89 7.66 -12.78
CA GLY A 233 -13.65 8.76 -13.40
C GLY A 233 -13.02 10.13 -13.22
N LEU A 234 -11.71 10.20 -12.99
CA LEU A 234 -10.94 11.43 -12.89
C LEU A 234 -10.35 11.81 -14.26
N ASP A 235 -11.20 12.16 -15.22
CA ASP A 235 -10.78 12.41 -16.61
C ASP A 235 -9.73 13.52 -16.73
N PHE A 236 -9.84 14.57 -15.90
CA PHE A 236 -8.89 15.67 -15.90
C PHE A 236 -7.51 15.24 -15.38
N VAL A 237 -7.49 14.44 -14.30
CA VAL A 237 -6.26 13.87 -13.75
C VAL A 237 -5.62 12.91 -14.74
N ALA A 238 -6.43 12.09 -15.41
CA ALA A 238 -5.97 11.20 -16.48
C ALA A 238 -5.25 12.01 -17.56
N ARG A 239 -5.86 13.07 -18.10
CA ARG A 239 -5.22 13.93 -19.12
C ARG A 239 -3.86 14.47 -18.66
N LYS A 240 -3.73 14.90 -17.40
CA LYS A 240 -2.45 15.34 -16.82
C LYS A 240 -1.43 14.21 -16.73
N CYS A 241 -1.82 13.03 -16.24
CA CYS A 241 -0.93 11.88 -16.18
C CYS A 241 -0.48 11.44 -17.58
N ASN A 242 -1.35 11.49 -18.58
CA ASN A 242 -1.01 11.20 -19.97
C ASN A 242 0.03 12.19 -20.51
N LEU A 243 -0.22 13.49 -20.33
CA LEU A 243 0.71 14.56 -20.68
C LEU A 243 2.08 14.34 -19.99
N VAL A 244 2.08 14.08 -18.68
CA VAL A 244 3.32 13.78 -17.92
C VAL A 244 4.03 12.56 -18.48
N THR A 245 3.30 11.51 -18.83
CA THR A 245 3.89 10.27 -19.40
C THR A 245 4.63 10.58 -20.71
N PHE A 246 4.01 11.31 -21.63
CA PHE A 246 4.63 11.70 -22.90
C PHE A 246 5.79 12.68 -22.70
N SER A 247 5.63 13.68 -21.84
CA SER A 247 6.70 14.62 -21.52
C SER A 247 7.89 13.92 -20.86
N MET A 248 7.69 12.98 -19.95
CA MET A 248 8.78 12.21 -19.35
C MET A 248 9.47 11.29 -20.36
N ALA A 249 8.73 10.67 -21.28
CA ALA A 249 9.29 9.83 -22.33
C ALA A 249 10.15 10.60 -23.35
N THR A 250 9.80 11.85 -23.62
CA THR A 250 10.47 12.69 -24.63
C THR A 250 11.46 13.65 -23.98
N LEU A 251 10.96 14.65 -23.25
CA LEU A 251 11.75 15.68 -22.59
C LEU A 251 12.65 15.10 -21.50
N GLY A 252 12.23 14.04 -20.81
CA GLY A 252 13.06 13.38 -19.80
C GLY A 252 14.39 12.89 -20.38
N VAL A 253 14.37 12.23 -21.54
CA VAL A 253 15.60 11.77 -22.21
C VAL A 253 16.53 12.95 -22.53
N ILE A 254 15.97 14.05 -23.04
CA ILE A 254 16.74 15.27 -23.35
C ILE A 254 17.37 15.85 -22.08
N VAL A 255 16.60 15.99 -21.00
CA VAL A 255 17.08 16.53 -19.71
C VAL A 255 18.19 15.65 -19.12
N PHE A 256 18.08 14.32 -19.26
CA PHE A 256 19.07 13.37 -18.72
C PHE A 256 20.36 13.29 -19.53
N VAL A 257 20.26 13.35 -20.86
CA VAL A 257 21.43 13.25 -21.75
C VAL A 257 22.12 14.59 -21.93
N SER A 258 21.40 15.71 -21.80
CA SER A 258 21.95 17.04 -22.05
C SER A 258 23.09 17.39 -21.08
N PRO A 259 24.22 17.94 -21.57
CA PRO A 259 25.39 18.28 -20.76
C PRO A 259 25.23 19.61 -20.02
N TRP A 260 24.00 19.99 -19.65
CA TRP A 260 23.68 21.32 -19.12
C TRP A 260 24.40 21.65 -17.82
N LYS A 261 24.75 20.63 -17.03
CA LYS A 261 25.54 20.78 -15.80
C LYS A 261 26.94 21.34 -16.08
N ARG A 262 27.50 21.16 -17.28
CA ARG A 262 28.74 21.84 -17.70
C ARG A 262 28.49 23.30 -18.04
N VAL A 263 27.38 23.58 -18.74
CA VAL A 263 27.03 24.94 -19.17
C VAL A 263 26.88 25.88 -17.97
N ALA A 264 26.37 25.37 -16.84
CA ALA A 264 26.20 26.16 -15.62
C ALA A 264 27.49 26.38 -14.81
N VAL A 265 28.56 25.61 -15.04
CA VAL A 265 29.79 25.63 -14.22
C VAL A 265 30.95 26.29 -14.95
N ASP A 266 31.14 25.97 -16.23
CA ASP A 266 32.28 26.43 -17.01
C ASP A 266 31.99 27.79 -17.67
N SER A 267 31.93 28.85 -16.86
CA SER A 267 31.88 30.24 -17.35
C SER A 267 33.14 30.65 -18.13
N SER A 268 34.23 29.88 -17.99
CA SER A 268 35.52 30.10 -18.65
C SER A 268 35.60 29.54 -20.08
N GLY A 269 34.67 28.66 -20.47
CA GLY A 269 34.74 27.89 -21.74
C GLY A 269 34.08 28.55 -22.96
N GLY A 270 33.59 29.79 -22.85
CA GLY A 270 33.04 30.51 -24.00
C GLY A 270 31.67 30.04 -24.50
N ILE A 271 30.87 29.36 -23.68
CA ILE A 271 29.48 29.07 -24.07
C ILE A 271 28.71 30.39 -24.08
N PRO A 272 28.13 30.81 -25.23
CA PRO A 272 27.39 32.05 -25.30
C PRO A 272 26.26 32.07 -24.25
N PRO A 273 26.09 33.16 -23.48
CA PRO A 273 24.97 33.31 -22.55
C PRO A 273 23.61 32.96 -23.18
N ALA A 274 23.47 33.21 -24.48
CA ALA A 274 22.29 32.85 -25.27
C ALA A 274 21.99 31.33 -25.25
N LEU A 275 23.00 30.44 -25.33
CA LEU A 275 22.77 28.99 -25.30
C LEU A 275 22.35 28.51 -23.90
N TYR A 276 22.86 29.12 -22.84
CA TYR A 276 22.41 28.83 -21.48
C TYR A 276 20.93 29.23 -21.29
N TRP A 277 20.55 30.42 -21.74
CA TRP A 277 19.15 30.86 -21.70
C TRP A 277 18.23 30.01 -22.57
N LEU A 278 18.68 29.63 -23.77
CA LEU A 278 17.97 28.72 -24.64
C LEU A 278 17.67 27.40 -23.93
N TYR A 279 18.68 26.81 -23.26
CA TYR A 279 18.51 25.60 -22.48
C TYR A 279 17.52 25.79 -21.33
N LEU A 280 17.68 26.86 -20.55
CA LEU A 280 16.81 27.14 -19.41
C LEU A 280 15.35 27.26 -19.85
N VAL A 281 15.08 28.03 -20.91
CA VAL A 281 13.72 28.32 -21.38
C VAL A 281 13.11 27.15 -22.14
N ILE A 282 13.86 26.48 -23.01
CA ILE A 282 13.30 25.44 -23.91
C ILE A 282 13.28 24.06 -23.23
N VAL A 283 14.23 23.77 -22.34
CA VAL A 283 14.37 22.44 -21.76
C VAL A 283 13.95 22.43 -20.29
N LEU A 284 14.52 23.32 -19.48
CA LEU A 284 14.37 23.23 -18.03
C LEU A 284 13.01 23.75 -17.53
N LEU A 285 12.50 24.87 -18.07
CA LEU A 285 11.18 25.38 -17.70
C LEU A 285 10.05 24.39 -18.07
N PRO A 286 9.99 23.80 -19.28
CA PRO A 286 9.01 22.76 -19.59
C PRO A 286 9.15 21.52 -18.70
N TRP A 287 10.37 21.20 -18.27
CA TRP A 287 10.61 20.08 -17.37
C TRP A 287 10.07 20.36 -15.95
N ILE A 288 10.34 21.54 -15.40
CA ILE A 288 9.77 21.99 -14.10
C ILE A 288 8.24 22.03 -14.18
N TRP A 289 7.69 22.50 -15.30
CA TRP A 289 6.25 22.49 -15.54
C TRP A 289 5.67 21.07 -15.58
N THR A 290 6.38 20.11 -16.18
CA THR A 290 6.00 18.69 -16.20
C THR A 290 5.94 18.12 -14.78
N LEU A 291 6.98 18.38 -13.95
CA LEU A 291 7.01 17.95 -12.55
C LEU A 291 5.87 18.59 -11.74
N THR A 292 5.61 19.89 -11.93
CA THR A 292 4.52 20.61 -11.26
C THR A 292 3.15 20.06 -11.68
N THR A 293 2.98 19.72 -12.96
CA THR A 293 1.76 19.10 -13.48
C THR A 293 1.55 17.71 -12.86
N PHE A 294 2.62 16.92 -12.72
CA PHE A 294 2.56 15.62 -12.05
C PHE A 294 2.17 15.75 -10.58
N ALA A 295 2.79 16.67 -9.84
CA ALA A 295 2.42 16.93 -8.45
C ALA A 295 0.96 17.37 -8.29
N ARG A 296 0.46 18.24 -9.20
CA ARG A 296 -0.95 18.65 -9.21
C ARG A 296 -1.89 17.46 -9.45
N ALA A 297 -1.54 16.56 -10.37
CA ALA A 297 -2.32 15.34 -10.61
C ALA A 297 -2.40 14.48 -9.34
N LEU A 298 -1.28 14.31 -8.63
CA LEU A 298 -1.21 13.57 -7.36
C LEU A 298 -2.03 14.24 -6.24
N LEU A 299 -2.02 15.57 -6.13
CA LEU A 299 -2.87 16.29 -5.17
C LEU A 299 -4.35 16.15 -5.49
N GLU A 300 -4.72 16.19 -6.77
CA GLU A 300 -6.11 15.98 -7.19
C GLU A 300 -6.59 14.56 -6.86
N PHE A 301 -5.76 13.53 -7.13
CA PHE A 301 -5.99 12.16 -6.66
C PHE A 301 -6.22 12.10 -5.14
N ALA A 302 -5.43 12.85 -4.37
CA ALA A 302 -5.53 12.86 -2.92
C ALA A 302 -6.75 13.62 -2.39
N SER A 303 -7.22 14.63 -3.12
CA SER A 303 -8.36 15.48 -2.73
C SER A 303 -9.71 14.81 -3.00
N ASP A 304 -9.79 13.94 -4.02
CA ASP A 304 -11.08 13.45 -4.46
C ASP A 304 -11.71 12.44 -3.46
N SER A 305 -12.94 12.74 -3.05
CA SER A 305 -13.77 11.89 -2.20
C SER A 305 -14.53 10.83 -3.00
N THR A 306 -14.70 11.02 -4.32
CA THR A 306 -15.51 10.12 -5.17
C THR A 306 -14.85 8.76 -5.43
N LEU A 307 -13.56 8.63 -5.11
CA LEU A 307 -12.81 7.37 -5.08
C LEU A 307 -13.55 6.28 -4.25
N SER A 308 -14.41 6.69 -3.31
CA SER A 308 -15.27 5.83 -2.51
C SER A 308 -16.44 5.19 -3.27
N LEU A 309 -17.17 5.97 -4.07
CA LEU A 309 -18.55 5.62 -4.44
C LEU A 309 -18.66 4.72 -5.68
N LYS A 310 -17.75 4.85 -6.64
CA LYS A 310 -17.81 4.10 -7.91
C LYS A 310 -17.22 2.69 -7.77
N HIS A 311 -16.18 2.54 -6.94
CA HIS A 311 -15.55 1.24 -6.73
C HIS A 311 -16.41 0.32 -5.87
N GLU A 312 -17.03 0.87 -4.82
CA GLU A 312 -18.02 0.14 -4.00
C GLU A 312 -19.22 -0.32 -4.84
N LYS A 313 -19.80 0.55 -5.69
CA LYS A 313 -20.89 0.14 -6.59
C LYS A 313 -20.51 -1.02 -7.52
N ASN A 314 -19.27 -1.04 -8.02
CA ASN A 314 -18.81 -2.11 -8.91
C ASN A 314 -18.50 -3.42 -8.17
N LEU A 315 -18.05 -3.33 -6.91
CA LEU A 315 -17.85 -4.51 -6.05
C LEU A 315 -19.19 -5.10 -5.61
N VAL A 316 -20.13 -4.26 -5.16
CA VAL A 316 -21.50 -4.68 -4.82
C VAL A 316 -22.17 -5.32 -6.03
N GLY A 317 -22.14 -4.66 -7.19
CA GLY A 317 -22.70 -5.25 -8.41
C GLY A 317 -22.00 -6.53 -8.88
N ARG A 318 -20.71 -6.74 -8.54
CA ARG A 318 -20.02 -8.02 -8.79
C ARG A 318 -20.51 -9.09 -7.84
N GLN A 319 -20.64 -8.78 -6.55
CA GLN A 319 -21.15 -9.71 -5.55
C GLN A 319 -22.59 -10.11 -5.89
N ASP A 320 -23.44 -9.16 -6.29
CA ASP A 320 -24.80 -9.42 -6.74
C ASP A 320 -24.84 -10.35 -7.97
N ARG A 321 -23.94 -10.17 -8.94
CA ARG A 321 -23.83 -11.08 -10.09
C ARG A 321 -23.35 -12.48 -9.70
N ILE A 322 -22.48 -12.59 -8.71
CA ILE A 322 -22.02 -13.89 -8.19
C ILE A 322 -23.17 -14.58 -7.44
N ASN A 323 -23.85 -13.86 -6.57
CA ASN A 323 -25.02 -14.34 -5.83
C ASN A 323 -26.10 -14.82 -6.79
N LYS A 324 -26.47 -14.00 -7.78
CA LYS A 324 -27.44 -14.37 -8.81
C LYS A 324 -27.04 -15.65 -9.57
N LYS A 325 -25.77 -15.79 -9.96
CA LYS A 325 -25.29 -17.02 -10.62
C LYS A 325 -25.32 -18.24 -9.70
N ARG A 326 -25.11 -18.04 -8.40
CA ARG A 326 -25.19 -19.09 -7.39
C ARG A 326 -26.64 -19.52 -7.19
N ASP A 327 -27.55 -18.57 -7.06
CA ASP A 327 -29.00 -18.81 -6.94
C ASP A 327 -29.55 -19.54 -8.19
N GLU A 328 -29.10 -19.16 -9.39
CA GLU A 328 -29.45 -19.87 -10.64
C GLU A 328 -28.90 -21.31 -10.67
N TYR A 329 -27.73 -21.54 -10.07
CA TYR A 329 -27.11 -22.87 -9.99
C TYR A 329 -27.85 -23.78 -8.99
N ASP A 330 -28.23 -23.23 -7.84
CA ASP A 330 -28.95 -23.94 -6.79
C ASP A 330 -30.38 -24.30 -7.25
N ASN A 331 -31.08 -23.36 -7.90
CA ASN A 331 -32.38 -23.61 -8.53
C ASN A 331 -32.33 -24.75 -9.56
N LYS A 332 -31.27 -24.82 -10.39
CA LYS A 332 -31.10 -25.91 -11.37
C LYS A 332 -30.88 -27.28 -10.74
N ARG A 333 -30.41 -27.33 -9.49
CA ARG A 333 -30.22 -28.57 -8.74
C ARG A 333 -31.44 -28.95 -7.89
N GLY A 334 -32.51 -28.15 -7.90
CA GLY A 334 -33.73 -28.40 -7.14
C GLY A 334 -33.59 -28.16 -5.63
N TRP A 335 -32.68 -27.28 -5.24
CA TRP A 335 -32.50 -26.81 -3.86
C TRP A 335 -33.20 -25.48 -3.64
#